data_AF-A0A845WZT1-F1
#
_entry.id   AF-A0A845WZT1-F1
#
_cell.length_a   1.000
_cell.length_b   1.000
_cell.length_c   1.000
_cell.angle_alpha   90.00
_cell.angle_beta   90.00
_cell.angle_gamma   90.00
#
_symmetry.space_group_name_H-M   'P 1'
#
loop_
_entity.id
_entity.type
_entity.pdbx_description
1 polymer ?
#
loop_
_entity_poly.entity_id
_entity_poly.type
_entity_poly.pdbx_seq_one_letter_code
_entity_poly.pdbx_strand_id
1 'polypeptide(L)'
;MDSPTDQTPLLGMQQAIVNFGPELLLCASNQGGVAASYKSIGSAIMEFEFLFQLYPELDAACFCPDYAGKLCYVLKSAPDADFSPQIKIYDGDSYRKPGPGMLKLIQSWYRNDLLYVGDRPEDEQAASAANIPYLHINAFIKEYS
;
A
#
# COMPACT_ATOMS: atom_id res chain seq x y z
N MET A 1 22.55 -0.82 7.45
CA MET A 1 21.78 -2.08 7.37
C MET A 1 20.34 -1.63 7.37
N ASP A 2 19.60 -1.83 6.29
CA ASP A 2 18.14 -1.62 6.30
C ASP A 2 17.54 -2.79 7.11
N SER A 3 17.19 -2.55 8.37
CA SER A 3 16.38 -3.53 9.09
C SER A 3 14.93 -3.38 8.61
N PRO A 4 14.23 -4.47 8.27
CA PRO A 4 12.80 -4.43 7.90
C PRO A 4 11.90 -3.74 8.94
N THR A 5 12.38 -3.64 10.18
CA THR A 5 11.68 -3.08 11.34
C THR A 5 12.02 -1.62 11.64
N ASP A 6 12.84 -0.94 10.82
CA ASP A 6 13.24 0.46 11.07
C ASP A 6 12.16 1.48 10.67
N GLN A 7 10.93 1.04 10.45
CA GLN A 7 9.80 1.89 10.07
C GLN A 7 9.20 2.59 11.30
N THR A 8 8.85 3.86 11.16
CA THR A 8 8.12 4.61 12.20
C THR A 8 6.91 5.30 11.57
N PRO A 9 5.72 5.21 12.18
CA PRO A 9 4.56 5.97 11.75
C PRO A 9 4.85 7.47 11.66
N LEU A 10 4.32 8.13 10.63
CA LEU A 10 4.35 9.59 10.57
C LEU A 10 3.59 10.18 11.77
N LEU A 11 4.12 11.25 12.37
CA LEU A 11 3.49 11.91 13.49
C LEU A 11 2.07 12.39 13.11
N GLY A 12 1.07 12.04 13.92
CA GLY A 12 -0.33 12.37 13.68
C GLY A 12 -1.08 11.40 12.78
N MET A 13 -0.41 10.48 12.07
CA MET A 13 -1.08 9.58 11.12
C MET A 13 -2.05 8.62 11.80
N GLN A 14 -1.68 8.04 12.94
CA GLN A 14 -2.58 7.15 13.69
C GLN A 14 -3.83 7.88 14.17
N GLN A 15 -3.68 9.08 14.72
CA GLN A 15 -4.82 9.90 15.14
C GLN A 15 -5.71 10.30 13.96
N ALA A 16 -5.10 10.63 12.82
CA ALA A 16 -5.81 10.95 11.59
C ALA A 16 -6.63 9.76 11.05
N ILE A 17 -6.07 8.55 11.05
CA ILE A 17 -6.81 7.33 10.68
C ILE A 17 -7.99 7.11 11.64
N VAL A 18 -7.77 7.22 12.95
CA VAL A 18 -8.83 7.04 13.96
C VAL A 18 -9.95 8.06 13.77
N ASN A 19 -9.63 9.32 13.55
CA ASN A 19 -10.61 10.39 13.39
C ASN A 19 -11.33 10.34 12.04
N PHE A 20 -10.65 9.92 10.97
CA PHE A 20 -11.27 9.66 9.68
C PHE A 20 -12.24 8.48 9.76
N GLY A 21 -11.89 7.45 10.54
CA GLY A 21 -12.74 6.29 10.83
C GLY A 21 -13.06 5.44 9.59
N PRO A 22 -12.06 4.98 8.82
CA PRO A 22 -12.33 4.15 7.65
C PRO A 22 -12.90 2.79 8.08
N GLU A 23 -13.84 2.25 7.30
CA GLU A 23 -14.34 0.88 7.50
C GLU A 23 -13.26 -0.18 7.19
N LEU A 24 -12.36 0.13 6.24
CA LEU A 24 -11.26 -0.73 5.81
C LEU A 24 -10.01 0.11 5.57
N LEU A 25 -8.86 -0.37 6.04
CA LEU A 25 -7.57 0.25 5.78
C LEU A 25 -6.74 -0.65 4.87
N LEU A 26 -6.22 -0.08 3.78
CA LEU A 26 -5.50 -0.81 2.74
C LEU A 26 -4.22 -0.06 2.36
N CYS A 27 -3.17 -0.80 1.99
CA CYS A 27 -1.89 -0.22 1.55
C CYS A 27 -1.59 -0.56 0.08
N ALA A 28 -1.04 0.39 -0.68
CA ALA A 28 -0.55 0.17 -2.05
C ALA A 28 0.83 0.83 -2.25
N SER A 29 1.87 0.03 -2.53
CA SER A 29 3.26 0.50 -2.48
C SER A 29 4.14 0.05 -3.67
N ASN A 30 5.02 0.95 -4.12
CA ASN A 30 6.09 0.64 -5.06
C ASN A 30 7.34 0.18 -4.30
N GLN A 31 7.76 -1.08 -4.45
CA GLN A 31 8.95 -1.62 -3.78
C GLN A 31 10.16 -1.70 -4.73
N GLY A 32 10.58 -0.53 -5.24
CA GLY A 32 11.67 -0.43 -6.23
C GLY A 32 13.04 -0.92 -5.75
N GLY A 33 13.27 -0.96 -4.43
CA GLY A 33 14.49 -1.52 -3.86
C GLY A 33 14.68 -3.01 -4.19
N VAL A 34 13.58 -3.73 -4.45
CA VAL A 34 13.64 -5.12 -4.91
C VAL A 34 14.15 -5.22 -6.34
N ALA A 35 13.58 -4.44 -7.26
CA ALA A 35 14.05 -4.41 -8.64
C ALA A 35 15.51 -3.95 -8.78
N ALA A 36 15.97 -3.09 -7.88
CA ALA A 36 17.36 -2.62 -7.83
C ALA A 36 18.32 -3.59 -7.13
N SER A 37 17.85 -4.74 -6.63
CA SER A 37 18.64 -5.71 -5.85
C SER A 37 19.24 -5.14 -4.56
N TYR A 38 18.74 -4.00 -4.05
CA TYR A 38 19.11 -3.46 -2.74
C TYR A 38 18.36 -4.14 -1.60
N LYS A 39 17.23 -4.78 -1.92
CA LYS A 39 16.34 -5.47 -0.98
C LYS A 39 15.87 -6.77 -1.61
N SER A 40 15.71 -7.82 -0.80
CA SER A 40 15.09 -9.07 -1.27
C SER A 40 13.56 -8.99 -1.20
N ILE A 41 12.85 -9.85 -1.95
CA ILE A 41 11.39 -9.99 -1.77
C ILE A 41 11.04 -10.35 -0.32
N GLY A 42 11.80 -11.25 0.31
CA GLY A 42 11.58 -11.64 1.70
C GLY A 42 11.73 -10.46 2.67
N SER A 43 12.72 -9.60 2.44
CA SER A 43 12.90 -8.36 3.23
C SER A 43 11.74 -7.39 3.03
N ALA A 44 11.21 -7.24 1.82
CA ALA A 44 10.02 -6.44 1.58
C ALA A 44 8.78 -7.03 2.27
N ILE A 45 8.62 -8.35 2.30
CA ILE A 45 7.52 -9.02 3.03
C ILE A 45 7.62 -8.75 4.53
N MET A 46 8.81 -8.89 5.13
CA MET A 46 9.04 -8.58 6.55
C MET A 46 8.73 -7.11 6.90
N GLU A 47 8.98 -6.17 5.99
CA GLU A 47 8.59 -4.77 6.18
C GLU A 47 7.07 -4.61 6.29
N PHE A 48 6.31 -5.33 5.46
CA PHE A 48 4.86 -5.31 5.56
C PHE A 48 4.36 -6.05 6.80
N GLU A 49 4.96 -7.18 7.19
CA GLU A 49 4.64 -7.85 8.46
C GLU A 49 4.76 -6.89 9.63
N PHE A 50 5.83 -6.09 9.67
CA PHE A 50 6.00 -5.06 10.68
C PHE A 50 4.98 -3.91 10.53
N LEU A 51 4.62 -3.52 9.30
CA LEU A 51 3.56 -2.54 9.06
C LEU A 51 2.20 -3.01 9.63
N PHE A 52 1.82 -4.28 9.48
CA PHE A 52 0.62 -4.85 10.10
C PHE A 52 0.68 -4.84 11.64
N GLN A 53 1.87 -4.90 12.24
CA GLN A 53 2.02 -4.72 13.69
C GLN A 53 1.83 -3.26 14.12
N LEU A 54 2.29 -2.31 13.29
CA LEU A 54 2.14 -0.87 13.54
C LEU A 54 0.70 -0.37 13.33
N TYR A 55 -0.02 -1.01 12.41
CA TYR A 55 -1.42 -0.73 12.08
C TYR A 55 -2.23 -2.04 12.12
N PRO A 56 -2.62 -2.52 13.31
CA PRO A 56 -3.42 -3.74 13.45
C PRO A 56 -4.77 -3.70 12.70
N GLU A 57 -5.27 -2.51 12.39
CA GLU A 57 -6.47 -2.27 11.58
C GLU A 57 -6.25 -2.37 10.07
N LEU A 58 -5.00 -2.55 9.60
CA LEU A 58 -4.71 -2.76 8.17
C LEU A 58 -5.24 -4.13 7.72
N ASP A 59 -6.16 -4.14 6.75
CA ASP A 59 -6.77 -5.37 6.23
C ASP A 59 -5.88 -6.07 5.21
N ALA A 60 -5.26 -5.29 4.33
CA ALA A 60 -4.42 -5.82 3.26
C ALA A 60 -3.40 -4.80 2.75
N ALA A 61 -2.33 -5.33 2.17
CA ALA A 61 -1.32 -4.56 1.45
C ALA A 61 -1.09 -5.15 0.07
N CYS A 62 -1.01 -4.29 -0.93
CA CYS A 62 -0.56 -4.59 -2.28
C CYS A 62 0.79 -3.92 -2.52
N PHE A 63 1.76 -4.64 -3.08
CA PHE A 63 3.00 -4.00 -3.51
C PHE A 63 3.52 -4.54 -4.83
N CYS A 64 4.11 -3.64 -5.61
CA CYS A 64 4.75 -3.95 -6.88
C CYS A 64 6.29 -3.90 -6.72
N PRO A 65 7.00 -5.03 -6.85
CA PRO A 65 8.44 -5.07 -6.65
C PRO A 65 9.25 -4.73 -7.89
N ASP A 66 8.66 -4.84 -9.10
CA ASP A 66 9.39 -4.73 -10.36
C ASP A 66 9.17 -3.37 -11.04
N TYR A 67 10.15 -2.95 -11.86
CA TYR A 67 10.03 -1.70 -12.63
C TYR A 67 9.08 -1.81 -13.82
N ALA A 68 8.83 -3.01 -14.32
CA ALA A 68 7.93 -3.23 -15.44
C ALA A 68 6.44 -3.21 -15.04
N GLY A 69 6.14 -3.16 -13.74
CA GLY A 69 4.79 -3.14 -13.21
C GLY A 69 4.02 -4.43 -13.41
N LYS A 70 4.71 -5.57 -13.57
CA LYS A 70 4.10 -6.83 -14.00
C LYS A 70 3.64 -7.72 -12.84
N LEU A 71 4.19 -7.53 -11.66
CA LEU A 71 3.90 -8.34 -10.48
C LEU A 71 3.25 -7.47 -9.41
N CYS A 72 2.19 -8.00 -8.79
CA CYS A 72 1.65 -7.46 -7.55
C CYS A 72 1.61 -8.57 -6.51
N TYR A 73 2.26 -8.31 -5.38
CA TYR A 73 2.19 -9.16 -4.20
C TYR A 73 1.06 -8.62 -3.33
N VAL A 74 0.18 -9.52 -2.91
CA VAL A 74 -0.96 -9.22 -2.06
C VAL A 74 -0.77 -9.93 -0.73
N LEU A 75 -0.74 -9.14 0.33
CA LEU A 75 -0.66 -9.58 1.71
C LEU A 75 -1.99 -9.25 2.37
N LYS A 76 -2.57 -10.20 3.11
CA LYS A 76 -3.80 -9.99 3.87
C LYS A 76 -3.51 -10.20 5.33
N SER A 77 -4.12 -9.36 6.17
CA SER A 77 -4.18 -9.62 7.60
C SER A 77 -4.90 -10.94 7.81
N ALA A 78 -4.24 -11.87 8.48
CA ALA A 78 -4.84 -13.12 8.91
C ALA A 78 -4.56 -13.27 10.41
N PRO A 79 -5.59 -13.49 11.25
CA PRO A 79 -5.39 -13.62 12.69
C PRO A 79 -4.43 -14.76 13.07
N ASP A 80 -4.41 -15.83 12.26
CA ASP A 80 -3.72 -17.09 12.57
C ASP A 80 -3.04 -17.75 11.35
N ALA A 81 -2.90 -17.06 10.21
CA ALA A 81 -2.41 -17.69 8.98
C ALA A 81 -0.96 -17.31 8.65
N ASP A 82 -0.26 -18.31 8.13
CA ASP A 82 1.03 -18.20 7.44
C ASP A 82 1.00 -16.98 6.50
N PHE A 83 1.93 -16.03 6.68
CA PHE A 83 2.00 -14.75 5.97
C PHE A 83 2.50 -14.96 4.52
N SER A 84 1.75 -15.79 3.78
CA SER A 84 2.08 -16.23 2.44
C SER A 84 1.48 -15.25 1.42
N PRO A 85 2.31 -14.53 0.64
CA PRO A 85 1.81 -13.60 -0.35
C PRO A 85 1.06 -14.32 -1.47
N GLN A 86 -0.06 -13.74 -1.90
CA GLN A 86 -0.64 -14.08 -3.19
C GLN A 86 0.02 -13.25 -4.28
N ILE A 87 0.46 -13.89 -5.35
CA ILE A 87 1.07 -13.20 -6.50
C ILE A 87 0.02 -13.03 -7.58
N LYS A 88 -0.19 -11.79 -8.01
CA LYS A 88 -0.97 -11.43 -9.20
C LYS A 88 -0.02 -11.02 -10.31
N ILE A 89 -0.29 -11.54 -11.51
CA ILE A 89 0.48 -11.26 -12.72
C ILE A 89 -0.37 -10.35 -13.59
N TYR A 90 0.29 -9.37 -14.20
CA TYR A 90 -0.27 -8.36 -15.10
C TYR A 90 -1.42 -8.83 -15.97
N ASP A 91 -2.52 -8.08 -15.95
CA ASP A 91 -3.75 -8.35 -16.70
C ASP A 91 -4.15 -7.23 -17.67
N GLY A 92 -3.40 -6.12 -17.74
CA GLY A 92 -3.67 -5.03 -18.68
C GLY A 92 -3.21 -3.65 -18.22
N ASP A 93 -3.14 -3.41 -16.91
CA ASP A 93 -2.64 -2.16 -16.30
C ASP A 93 -1.37 -2.41 -15.48
N SER A 94 -0.43 -1.45 -15.47
CA SER A 94 0.78 -1.54 -14.63
C SER A 94 0.42 -1.50 -13.15
N TYR A 95 0.88 -2.49 -12.38
CA TYR A 95 0.80 -2.47 -10.92
C TYR A 95 1.75 -1.46 -10.29
N ARG A 96 2.83 -1.08 -10.96
CA ARG A 96 3.74 -0.04 -10.48
C ARG A 96 3.11 1.32 -10.70
N LYS A 97 2.94 2.10 -9.63
CA LYS A 97 2.53 3.51 -9.70
C LYS A 97 3.55 4.29 -10.55
N PRO A 98 3.13 5.17 -11.49
CA PRO A 98 1.79 5.76 -11.59
C PRO A 98 0.72 4.91 -12.30
N GLY A 99 1.03 3.66 -12.68
CA GLY A 99 0.02 2.72 -13.17
C GLY A 99 -1.06 2.43 -12.12
N PRO A 100 -2.35 2.30 -12.52
CA PRO A 100 -3.47 2.15 -11.58
C PRO A 100 -3.69 0.71 -11.12
N GLY A 101 -2.88 -0.25 -11.56
CA GLY A 101 -3.17 -1.68 -11.41
C GLY A 101 -3.41 -2.12 -9.97
N MET A 102 -2.61 -1.63 -9.01
CA MET A 102 -2.82 -1.98 -7.58
C MET A 102 -4.15 -1.42 -7.05
N LEU A 103 -4.52 -0.20 -7.46
CA LEU A 103 -5.75 0.43 -7.01
C LEU A 103 -6.99 -0.19 -7.67
N LYS A 104 -6.93 -0.54 -8.95
CA LYS A 104 -7.99 -1.29 -9.64
C LYS A 104 -8.18 -2.68 -9.07
N LEU A 105 -7.08 -3.35 -8.69
CA LEU A 105 -7.14 -4.62 -7.99
C LEU A 105 -7.87 -4.46 -6.65
N ILE A 106 -7.56 -3.41 -5.88
CA ILE A 106 -8.27 -3.09 -4.64
C ILE A 106 -9.77 -2.82 -4.90
N GLN A 107 -10.13 -2.00 -5.90
CA GLN A 107 -11.53 -1.74 -6.28
C GLN A 107 -12.29 -3.01 -6.66
N SER A 108 -11.60 -4.01 -7.23
CA SER A 108 -12.22 -5.30 -7.59
C SER A 108 -12.66 -6.11 -6.37
N TRP A 109 -11.99 -5.93 -5.22
CA TRP A 109 -12.33 -6.58 -3.95
C TRP A 109 -13.35 -5.78 -3.16
N TYR A 110 -13.25 -4.44 -3.22
CA TYR A 110 -14.03 -3.52 -2.43
C TYR A 110 -14.67 -2.50 -3.36
N ARG A 111 -15.97 -2.69 -3.68
CA ARG A 111 -16.71 -1.84 -4.62
C ARG A 111 -17.11 -0.46 -4.06
N ASN A 112 -16.36 0.05 -3.09
CA ASN A 112 -16.79 1.15 -2.22
C ASN A 112 -16.18 2.50 -2.62
N ASP A 113 -16.68 3.56 -1.98
CA ASP A 113 -16.14 4.93 -2.04
C ASP A 113 -14.74 4.96 -1.42
N LEU A 114 -13.73 4.74 -2.24
CA LEU A 114 -12.32 4.76 -1.83
C LEU A 114 -11.80 6.21 -1.77
N LEU A 115 -10.93 6.49 -0.80
CA LEU A 115 -10.05 7.65 -0.78
C LEU A 115 -8.60 7.14 -0.81
N TYR A 116 -7.77 7.66 -1.71
CA TYR A 116 -6.35 7.35 -1.74
C TYR A 116 -5.53 8.47 -1.09
N VAL A 117 -4.73 8.11 -0.10
CA VAL A 117 -3.81 9.03 0.59
C VAL A 117 -2.37 8.66 0.23
N GLY A 118 -1.59 9.62 -0.23
CA GLY A 118 -0.19 9.41 -0.62
C GLY A 118 0.64 10.68 -0.54
N ASP A 119 1.95 10.57 -0.68
CA ASP A 119 2.91 11.68 -0.56
C ASP A 119 3.64 12.01 -1.86
N ARG A 120 3.52 11.17 -2.88
CA ARG A 120 4.28 11.31 -4.12
C ARG A 120 3.41 11.64 -5.33
N PRO A 121 3.99 12.28 -6.36
CA PRO A 121 3.28 12.51 -7.62
C PRO A 121 2.76 11.22 -8.26
N GLU A 122 3.48 10.09 -8.15
CA GLU A 122 3.00 8.82 -8.68
C GLU A 122 1.75 8.28 -7.98
N ASP A 123 1.50 8.69 -6.73
CA ASP A 123 0.31 8.29 -5.97
C ASP A 123 -0.94 9.00 -6.50
N GLU A 124 -0.84 10.32 -6.68
CA GLU A 124 -1.89 11.15 -7.26
C GLU A 124 -2.23 10.69 -8.69
N GLN A 125 -1.21 10.42 -9.50
CA GLN A 125 -1.40 9.94 -10.86
C GLN A 125 -2.07 8.56 -10.91
N ALA A 126 -1.68 7.63 -10.03
CA ALA A 126 -2.31 6.32 -9.95
C ALA A 126 -3.78 6.42 -9.51
N ALA A 127 -4.10 7.26 -8.53
CA ALA A 127 -5.47 7.51 -8.09
C ALA A 127 -6.31 8.13 -9.20
N SER A 128 -5.79 9.14 -9.90
CA SER A 128 -6.45 9.75 -11.06
C SER A 128 -6.75 8.71 -12.15
N ALA A 129 -5.77 7.87 -12.50
CA ALA A 129 -5.94 6.81 -13.50
C ALA A 129 -6.92 5.69 -13.07
N ALA A 130 -7.14 5.51 -11.77
CA ALA A 130 -8.12 4.59 -11.19
C ALA A 130 -9.49 5.24 -10.92
N ASN A 131 -9.65 6.54 -11.18
CA ASN A 131 -10.81 7.35 -10.81
C ASN A 131 -11.13 7.28 -9.30
N ILE A 132 -10.10 7.38 -8.46
CA ILE A 132 -10.23 7.42 -7.00
C ILE A 132 -9.90 8.85 -6.52
N PRO A 133 -10.73 9.45 -5.63
CA PRO A 133 -10.37 10.68 -4.93
C PRO A 133 -9.00 10.59 -4.28
N TYR A 134 -8.19 11.63 -4.41
CA TYR A 134 -6.83 11.69 -3.85
C TYR A 134 -6.72 12.80 -2.81
N LEU A 135 -6.03 12.53 -1.71
CA LEU A 135 -5.61 13.54 -0.75
C LEU A 135 -4.11 13.38 -0.44
N HIS A 136 -3.37 14.47 -0.52
CA HIS A 136 -1.97 14.47 -0.14
C HIS A 136 -1.83 14.23 1.37
N ILE A 137 -0.86 13.42 1.80
CA ILE A 137 -0.75 12.97 3.20
C ILE A 137 -0.69 14.11 4.23
N ASN A 138 0.03 15.19 3.93
CA ASN A 138 0.08 16.37 4.81
C ASN A 138 -1.28 17.05 4.98
N ALA A 139 -2.12 17.05 3.94
CA ALA A 139 -3.47 17.60 4.03
C ALA A 139 -4.37 16.67 4.85
N PHE A 140 -4.28 15.36 4.62
CA PHE A 140 -5.00 14.35 5.41
C PHE A 140 -4.67 14.45 6.90
N ILE A 141 -3.38 14.45 7.26
CA ILE A 141 -2.95 14.58 8.66
C ILE A 141 -3.47 15.91 9.24
N LYS A 142 -3.28 17.04 8.55
CA LYS A 142 -3.75 18.34 9.04
C LYS A 142 -5.27 18.39 9.28
N GLU A 143 -6.05 17.70 8.45
CA GLU A 143 -7.51 17.70 8.53
C GLU A 143 -8.02 16.79 9.66
N TYR A 144 -7.35 15.66 9.91
CA TYR A 144 -7.86 14.63 10.81
C TYR A 144 -7.01 14.37 12.05
N SER A 145 -5.81 14.94 12.24
CA SER A 145 -4.98 14.71 13.45
C SER A 145 -5.35 15.59 14.63
#